data_AF-A0A1H9TCX3-F1
#
_entry.id   AF-A0A1H9TCX3-F1
#
_cell.length_a   1.000
_cell.length_b   1.000
_cell.length_c   1.000
_cell.angle_alpha   90.00
_cell.angle_beta   90.00
_cell.angle_gamma   90.00
#
_symmetry.space_group_name_H-M   'P 1'
#
loop_
_entity.id
_entity.type
_entity.pdbx_description
1 polymer ?
#
loop_
_entity_poly.entity_id
_entity_poly.type
_entity_poly.pdbx_seq_one_letter_code
_entity_poly.pdbx_strand_id
1 'polypeptide(L)'
;MKTYTIITGFGYLYRNPSENTIAGMEYTAYHAENEPLTAKSGTILFLSTVDTFENLKEKVLKNSMIRIIGEKDGETIFIHQLLDAAPTPNQEEQLFLEKQTLPRDFEDAILGNFKENRALNYFEGKMQHHGEEISVALQNKKELPIAHQIYEQLDLLLAQARSFAAEELCYDANEWNYSDWIDEGKDKADFVELTEEAFCQDLTPTTFSIWEEKNYQIWFNTGDLFTDHAICVYANLNDGCLSANIEG
;
A
#
# COMPACT_ATOMS: atom_id res chain seq x y z
N MET A 1 -30.61 11.35 8.91
CA MET A 1 -30.36 10.36 7.84
C MET A 1 -30.91 10.88 6.53
N LYS A 2 -30.18 10.70 5.43
CA LYS A 2 -30.60 11.02 4.06
C LYS A 2 -30.40 9.78 3.17
N THR A 3 -31.12 9.74 2.06
CA THR A 3 -30.82 8.81 0.97
C THR A 3 -29.66 9.35 0.16
N TYR A 4 -28.65 8.52 -0.09
CA TYR A 4 -27.53 8.85 -0.96
C TYR A 4 -27.41 7.83 -2.09
N THR A 5 -26.98 8.30 -3.25
CA THR A 5 -26.34 7.49 -4.26
C THR A 5 -24.84 7.69 -4.12
N ILE A 6 -24.09 6.59 -4.09
CA ILE A 6 -22.65 6.58 -3.90
C ILE A 6 -22.00 5.84 -5.05
N ILE A 7 -20.95 6.42 -5.63
CA ILE A 7 -20.07 5.77 -6.59
C ILE A 7 -18.86 5.25 -5.82
N THR A 8 -18.72 3.93 -5.74
CA THR A 8 -17.63 3.29 -5.00
C THR A 8 -16.30 3.39 -5.76
N GLY A 9 -15.20 3.37 -5.01
CA GLY A 9 -13.85 3.33 -5.56
C GLY A 9 -13.44 1.93 -6.04
N PHE A 10 -12.15 1.78 -6.35
CA PHE A 10 -11.55 0.50 -6.75
C PHE A 10 -10.94 -0.31 -5.59
N GLY A 11 -10.84 0.31 -4.41
CA GLY A 11 -10.41 -0.33 -3.18
C GLY A 11 -11.29 -1.52 -2.80
N TYR A 12 -10.76 -2.44 -2.00
CA TYR A 12 -11.55 -3.56 -1.47
C TYR A 12 -12.43 -3.11 -0.31
N LEU A 13 -13.57 -3.78 -0.15
CA LEU A 13 -14.31 -3.73 1.12
C LEU A 13 -13.42 -4.39 2.19
N TYR A 14 -13.03 -3.62 3.21
CA TYR A 14 -12.17 -4.10 4.29
C TYR A 14 -12.96 -4.25 5.60
N ARG A 15 -12.50 -5.15 6.48
CA ARG A 15 -13.07 -5.27 7.82
C ARG A 15 -12.69 -4.03 8.63
N ASN A 16 -13.67 -3.42 9.27
CA ASN A 16 -13.46 -2.31 10.19
C ASN A 16 -14.24 -2.60 11.49
N PRO A 17 -13.72 -3.51 12.33
CA PRO A 17 -14.37 -3.86 13.60
C PRO A 17 -14.13 -2.74 14.61
N SER A 18 -15.06 -1.78 14.65
CA SER A 18 -15.14 -0.78 15.72
C SER A 18 -16.36 -1.06 16.60
N GLU A 19 -16.62 -0.21 17.60
CA GLU A 19 -17.81 -0.33 18.45
C GLU A 19 -19.11 -0.44 17.62
N ASN A 20 -19.20 0.29 16.50
CA ASN A 20 -20.43 0.42 15.73
C ASN A 20 -20.31 0.06 14.24
N THR A 21 -19.12 -0.23 13.72
CA THR A 21 -18.91 -0.55 12.29
C THR A 21 -18.42 -1.98 12.10
N ILE A 22 -18.70 -2.54 10.93
CA ILE A 22 -18.21 -3.86 10.53
C ILE A 22 -17.30 -3.81 9.30
N ALA A 23 -17.50 -2.83 8.43
CA ALA A 23 -16.79 -2.74 7.16
C ALA A 23 -16.57 -1.29 6.72
N GLY A 24 -15.58 -1.08 5.85
CA GLY A 24 -15.36 0.20 5.18
C GLY A 24 -14.95 0.01 3.72
N MET A 25 -15.15 1.07 2.94
CA MET A 25 -14.70 1.15 1.54
C MET A 25 -14.53 2.62 1.13
N GLU A 26 -13.67 2.91 0.17
CA GLU A 26 -13.60 4.23 -0.45
C GLU A 26 -14.80 4.47 -1.39
N TYR A 27 -15.32 5.70 -1.41
CA TYR A 27 -16.14 6.21 -2.51
C TYR A 27 -15.42 7.36 -3.21
N THR A 28 -15.74 7.59 -4.48
CA THR A 28 -15.10 8.60 -5.34
C THR A 28 -16.07 9.73 -5.72
N ALA A 29 -17.37 9.46 -5.64
CA ALA A 29 -18.40 10.47 -5.78
C ALA A 29 -19.66 10.06 -5.01
N TYR A 30 -20.49 11.04 -4.70
CA TYR A 30 -21.78 10.84 -4.06
C TYR A 30 -22.73 11.98 -4.41
N HIS A 31 -24.02 11.75 -4.20
CA HIS A 31 -24.98 12.83 -4.03
C HIS A 31 -26.11 12.38 -3.11
N ALA A 32 -26.70 13.34 -2.39
CA ALA A 32 -27.96 13.10 -1.74
C ALA A 32 -29.10 13.15 -2.76
N GLU A 33 -30.25 12.59 -2.40
CA GLU A 33 -31.44 12.63 -3.25
C GLU A 33 -31.80 14.06 -3.67
N ASN A 34 -31.97 14.29 -4.97
CA ASN A 34 -32.23 15.58 -5.60
C ASN A 34 -31.11 16.63 -5.47
N GLU A 35 -29.90 16.23 -5.09
CA GLU A 35 -28.69 17.07 -5.13
C GLU A 35 -27.79 16.64 -6.31
N PRO A 36 -26.97 17.55 -6.87
CA PRO A 36 -26.07 17.23 -7.98
C PRO A 36 -24.92 16.30 -7.56
N LEU A 37 -24.33 15.60 -8.54
CA LEU A 37 -23.18 14.72 -8.30
C LEU A 37 -21.98 15.51 -7.74
N THR A 38 -21.46 15.07 -6.60
CA THR A 38 -20.24 15.62 -6.01
C THR A 38 -19.08 14.65 -6.24
N ALA A 39 -18.15 15.05 -7.12
CA ALA A 39 -16.92 14.31 -7.43
C ALA A 39 -15.84 14.55 -6.35
N LYS A 40 -16.01 13.92 -5.19
CA LYS A 40 -15.06 13.99 -4.07
C LYS A 40 -14.91 12.62 -3.43
N SER A 41 -13.67 12.20 -3.19
CA SER A 41 -13.38 10.96 -2.49
C SER A 41 -13.65 11.06 -0.98
N GLY A 42 -13.91 9.91 -0.37
CA GLY A 42 -14.01 9.74 1.07
C GLY A 42 -14.26 8.28 1.41
N THR A 43 -14.72 8.03 2.64
CA THR A 43 -14.92 6.66 3.14
C THR A 43 -16.39 6.41 3.45
N ILE A 44 -16.91 5.26 3.01
CA ILE A 44 -18.15 4.72 3.56
C ILE A 44 -17.83 3.74 4.68
N LEU A 45 -18.58 3.84 5.78
CA LEU A 45 -18.49 2.89 6.89
C LEU A 45 -19.85 2.24 7.10
N PHE A 46 -19.88 0.91 7.04
CA PHE A 46 -21.08 0.13 7.27
C PHE A 46 -21.25 -0.11 8.76
N LEU A 47 -22.38 0.35 9.31
CA LEU A 47 -22.72 0.04 10.69
C LEU A 47 -22.93 -1.47 10.86
N SER A 48 -22.63 -1.99 12.05
CA SER A 48 -22.76 -3.41 12.38
C SER A 48 -24.19 -3.94 12.26
N THR A 49 -25.18 -3.05 12.23
CA THR A 49 -26.60 -3.35 12.06
C THR A 49 -27.04 -3.46 10.60
N VAL A 50 -26.22 -3.07 9.63
CA VAL A 50 -26.60 -3.04 8.21
C VAL A 50 -26.75 -4.44 7.66
N ASP A 51 -25.69 -5.23 7.74
CA ASP A 51 -25.60 -6.60 7.23
C ASP A 51 -24.31 -7.25 7.76
N THR A 52 -24.08 -8.52 7.46
CA THR A 52 -22.82 -9.20 7.73
C THR A 52 -21.74 -8.81 6.73
N PHE A 53 -20.46 -8.87 7.13
CA PHE A 53 -19.34 -8.58 6.24
C PHE A 53 -19.35 -9.43 4.96
N GLU A 54 -19.70 -10.72 5.07
CA GLU A 54 -19.72 -11.62 3.91
C GLU A 54 -20.83 -11.25 2.92
N ASN A 55 -22.03 -10.91 3.41
CA ASN A 55 -23.10 -10.42 2.53
C ASN A 55 -22.76 -9.07 1.88
N LEU A 56 -22.06 -8.18 2.59
CA LEU A 56 -21.64 -6.91 2.02
C LEU A 56 -20.65 -7.08 0.88
N LYS A 57 -19.73 -8.07 0.94
CA LYS A 57 -18.80 -8.34 -0.17
C LYS A 57 -19.53 -8.71 -1.47
N GLU A 58 -20.65 -9.41 -1.36
CA GLU A 58 -21.44 -9.83 -2.53
C GLU A 58 -22.25 -8.65 -3.11
N LYS A 59 -22.75 -7.77 -2.25
CA LYS A 59 -23.64 -6.66 -2.64
C LYS A 59 -22.90 -5.38 -3.05
N VAL A 60 -21.73 -5.12 -2.45
CA VAL A 60 -20.99 -3.86 -2.62
C VAL A 60 -19.83 -4.10 -3.57
N LEU A 61 -20.05 -3.73 -4.84
CA LEU A 61 -19.07 -3.91 -5.89
C LEU A 61 -18.14 -2.70 -6.00
N LYS A 62 -16.94 -2.94 -6.52
CA LYS A 62 -15.96 -1.92 -6.88
C LYS A 62 -16.41 -1.14 -8.11
N ASN A 63 -16.08 0.15 -8.15
CA ASN A 63 -16.38 1.03 -9.29
C ASN A 63 -17.84 0.87 -9.76
N SER A 64 -18.75 0.91 -8.79
CA SER A 64 -20.17 0.66 -8.99
C SER A 64 -21.00 1.70 -8.27
N MET A 65 -22.31 1.70 -8.50
CA MET A 65 -23.21 2.56 -7.76
C MET A 65 -23.99 1.76 -6.74
N ILE A 66 -24.13 2.33 -5.55
CA ILE A 66 -25.01 1.82 -4.49
C ILE A 66 -25.94 2.93 -4.01
N ARG A 67 -27.13 2.53 -3.56
CA ARG A 67 -28.04 3.42 -2.84
C ARG A 67 -28.07 3.04 -1.38
N ILE A 68 -27.98 4.04 -0.51
CA ILE A 68 -27.94 3.85 0.93
C ILE A 68 -28.84 4.86 1.63
N ILE A 69 -29.25 4.52 2.85
CA ILE A 69 -29.71 5.50 3.84
C ILE A 69 -28.60 5.64 4.87
N GLY A 70 -28.15 6.87 5.10
CA GLY A 70 -27.02 7.13 5.96
C GLY A 70 -26.92 8.55 6.48
N GLU A 71 -25.83 8.82 7.17
CA GLU A 71 -25.45 10.15 7.62
C GLU A 71 -24.02 10.45 7.21
N LYS A 72 -23.76 11.72 6.88
CA LYS A 72 -22.46 12.18 6.42
C LYS A 72 -21.85 13.07 7.49
N ASP A 73 -20.59 12.78 7.85
CA ASP A 73 -19.76 13.59 8.73
C ASP A 73 -18.39 13.79 8.08
N GLY A 74 -18.05 15.03 7.76
CA GLY A 74 -16.86 15.35 6.96
C GLY A 74 -16.83 14.57 5.65
N GLU A 75 -15.78 13.78 5.43
CA GLU A 75 -15.58 12.92 4.24
C GLU A 75 -16.12 11.50 4.43
N THR A 76 -16.65 11.18 5.62
CA THR A 76 -17.18 9.86 5.96
C THR A 76 -18.69 9.81 5.77
N ILE A 77 -19.21 8.71 5.23
CA ILE A 77 -20.65 8.41 5.21
C ILE A 77 -20.89 7.13 6.00
N PHE A 78 -21.64 7.23 7.09
CA PHE A 78 -22.10 6.10 7.88
C PHE A 78 -23.37 5.53 7.27
N ILE A 79 -23.31 4.27 6.86
CA ILE A 79 -24.42 3.55 6.22
C ILE A 79 -25.24 2.89 7.31
N HIS A 80 -26.53 3.25 7.39
CA HIS A 80 -27.51 2.62 8.27
C HIS A 80 -28.33 1.55 7.55
N GLN A 81 -28.47 1.67 6.23
CA GLN A 81 -29.18 0.71 5.40
C GLN A 81 -28.62 0.73 3.98
N LEU A 82 -28.40 -0.46 3.41
CA LEU A 82 -28.14 -0.67 1.99
C LEU A 82 -29.47 -0.94 1.29
N LEU A 83 -29.73 -0.29 0.15
CA LEU A 83 -30.95 -0.49 -0.63
C LEU A 83 -30.68 -1.51 -1.76
N ASP A 84 -31.54 -2.52 -1.89
CA ASP A 84 -31.29 -3.74 -2.68
C ASP A 84 -31.18 -3.54 -4.20
N ALA A 85 -31.60 -2.38 -4.73
CA ALA A 85 -31.50 -2.08 -6.16
C ALA A 85 -30.30 -1.16 -6.44
N ALA A 86 -29.31 -1.69 -7.17
CA ALA A 86 -28.30 -0.84 -7.79
C ALA A 86 -29.01 0.21 -8.68
N PRO A 87 -28.73 1.51 -8.48
CA PRO A 87 -29.37 2.55 -9.28
C PRO A 87 -28.94 2.42 -10.74
N THR A 88 -29.85 2.76 -11.65
CA THR A 88 -29.47 2.97 -13.05
C THR A 88 -28.80 4.33 -13.15
N PRO A 89 -27.54 4.42 -13.64
CA PRO A 89 -26.84 5.70 -13.78
C PRO A 89 -27.60 6.63 -14.74
N ASN A 90 -27.70 7.90 -14.35
CA ASN A 90 -28.02 8.98 -15.26
C ASN A 90 -26.80 9.34 -16.13
N GLN A 91 -26.95 10.32 -17.03
CA GLN A 91 -25.88 10.70 -17.96
C GLN A 91 -24.61 11.22 -17.26
N GLU A 92 -24.74 12.00 -16.20
CA GLU A 92 -23.60 12.55 -15.45
C GLU A 92 -22.84 11.44 -14.70
N GLU A 93 -23.58 10.53 -14.06
CA GLU A 93 -23.03 9.38 -13.34
C GLU A 93 -22.34 8.39 -14.29
N GLN A 94 -22.94 8.14 -15.45
CA GLN A 94 -22.35 7.30 -16.49
C GLN A 94 -21.02 7.89 -16.98
N LEU A 95 -20.99 9.19 -17.27
CA LEU A 95 -19.75 9.88 -17.68
C LEU A 95 -18.70 9.85 -16.57
N PHE A 96 -19.09 9.90 -15.30
CA PHE A 96 -18.17 9.81 -14.18
C PHE A 96 -17.58 8.40 -14.06
N LEU A 97 -18.42 7.36 -14.11
CA LEU A 97 -17.98 5.95 -14.10
C LEU A 97 -17.02 5.65 -15.25
N GLU A 98 -17.33 6.12 -16.46
CA GLU A 98 -16.45 5.97 -17.62
C GLU A 98 -15.11 6.67 -17.41
N LYS A 99 -15.11 7.94 -16.99
CA LYS A 99 -13.88 8.68 -16.69
C LYS A 99 -13.05 8.01 -15.59
N GLN A 100 -13.71 7.50 -14.55
CA GLN A 100 -13.07 6.80 -13.46
C GLN A 100 -12.38 5.51 -13.96
N THR A 101 -12.85 4.87 -15.02
CA THR A 101 -12.23 3.67 -15.61
C THR A 101 -11.03 3.93 -16.54
N LEU A 102 -10.80 5.17 -16.97
CA LEU A 102 -9.68 5.50 -17.84
C LEU A 102 -8.34 5.27 -17.11
N PRO A 103 -7.38 4.50 -17.68
CA PRO A 103 -6.07 4.29 -17.07
C PRO A 103 -5.40 5.61 -16.69
N ARG A 104 -4.80 5.67 -15.50
CA ARG A 104 -4.04 6.84 -15.03
C ARG A 104 -2.53 6.66 -15.15
N ASP A 105 -2.11 5.59 -15.83
CA ASP A 105 -0.75 5.26 -16.20
C ASP A 105 -0.03 6.47 -16.81
N PHE A 106 1.29 6.52 -16.65
CA PHE A 106 2.11 7.58 -17.21
C PHE A 106 3.53 7.12 -17.47
N GLU A 107 4.23 7.87 -18.31
CA GLU A 107 5.64 7.70 -18.58
C GLU A 107 6.40 8.87 -17.93
N ASP A 108 7.48 8.53 -17.25
CA ASP A 108 8.48 9.46 -16.73
C ASP A 108 9.78 9.28 -17.51
N ALA A 109 10.45 10.39 -17.81
CA ALA A 109 11.64 10.39 -18.65
C ALA A 109 12.86 9.71 -17.99
N ILE A 110 12.87 9.59 -16.65
CA ILE A 110 13.99 9.04 -15.87
C ILE A 110 13.64 7.63 -15.39
N LEU A 111 12.44 7.46 -14.83
CA LEU A 111 11.99 6.25 -14.15
C LEU A 111 11.09 5.35 -15.03
N GLY A 112 10.84 5.74 -16.27
CA GLY A 112 10.10 4.93 -17.23
C GLY A 112 8.60 4.89 -16.97
N ASN A 113 7.99 3.74 -17.26
CA ASN A 113 6.53 3.61 -17.26
C ASN A 113 5.99 3.23 -15.87
N PHE A 114 4.99 3.98 -15.43
CA PHE A 114 4.21 3.72 -14.23
C PHE A 114 2.81 3.28 -14.59
N LYS A 115 2.39 2.17 -13.99
CA LYS A 115 1.03 1.65 -14.04
C LYS A 115 0.30 1.94 -12.75
N GLU A 116 -0.96 2.29 -12.85
CA GLU A 116 -1.77 2.48 -11.67
C GLU A 116 -2.25 1.15 -11.06
N ASN A 117 -1.91 0.90 -9.80
CA ASN A 117 -2.58 -0.09 -8.97
C ASN A 117 -3.76 0.54 -8.23
N ARG A 118 -4.93 0.49 -8.85
CA ARG A 118 -6.17 1.08 -8.31
C ARG A 118 -6.69 0.41 -7.05
N ALA A 119 -6.36 -0.87 -6.89
CA ALA A 119 -6.86 -1.66 -5.78
C ALA A 119 -6.16 -1.28 -4.47
N LEU A 120 -4.89 -0.87 -4.58
CA LEU A 120 -4.03 -0.46 -3.47
C LEU A 120 -3.70 1.05 -3.50
N ASN A 121 -4.26 1.78 -4.47
CA ASN A 121 -4.14 3.23 -4.63
C ASN A 121 -2.69 3.75 -4.68
N TYR A 122 -1.85 3.15 -5.53
CA TYR A 122 -0.50 3.63 -5.81
C TYR A 122 -0.15 3.44 -7.30
N PHE A 123 0.95 4.01 -7.74
CA PHE A 123 1.55 3.82 -9.05
C PHE A 123 2.79 2.94 -8.94
N GLU A 124 2.86 1.90 -9.75
CA GLU A 124 3.97 0.95 -9.81
C GLU A 124 4.78 1.18 -11.09
N GLY A 125 6.06 1.43 -10.93
CA GLY A 125 7.05 1.51 -11.99
C GLY A 125 8.24 0.60 -11.69
N LYS A 126 9.21 0.61 -12.60
CA LYS A 126 10.41 -0.21 -12.52
C LYS A 126 11.60 0.62 -12.95
N MET A 127 12.65 0.63 -12.13
CA MET A 127 13.93 1.28 -12.46
C MET A 127 15.03 0.24 -12.59
N GLN A 128 16.04 0.56 -13.40
CA GLN A 128 17.21 -0.30 -13.59
C GLN A 128 18.37 0.19 -12.73
N HIS A 129 19.04 -0.75 -12.06
CA HIS A 129 20.20 -0.52 -11.19
C HIS A 129 21.23 -1.63 -11.41
N HIS A 130 22.41 -1.32 -11.96
CA HIS A 130 23.47 -2.29 -12.32
C HIS A 130 23.01 -3.55 -13.09
N GLY A 131 21.95 -3.44 -13.89
CA GLY A 131 21.39 -4.56 -14.66
C GLY A 131 20.32 -5.37 -13.92
N GLU A 132 19.99 -4.98 -12.70
CA GLU A 132 18.86 -5.48 -11.93
C GLU A 132 17.68 -4.52 -11.99
N GLU A 133 16.49 -5.07 -11.87
CA GLU A 133 15.24 -4.31 -11.86
C GLU A 133 14.75 -4.14 -10.43
N ILE A 134 14.52 -2.89 -10.04
CA ILE A 134 13.97 -2.53 -8.74
C ILE A 134 12.58 -1.92 -8.95
N SER A 135 11.59 -2.41 -8.22
CA SER A 135 10.23 -1.87 -8.26
C SER A 135 10.17 -0.50 -7.60
N VAL A 136 9.38 0.41 -8.13
CA VAL A 136 9.17 1.76 -7.58
C VAL A 136 7.70 1.99 -7.37
N ALA A 137 7.30 2.30 -6.14
CA ALA A 137 5.92 2.60 -5.78
C ALA A 137 5.79 4.07 -5.36
N LEU A 138 4.85 4.78 -5.99
CA LEU A 138 4.49 6.17 -5.68
C LEU A 138 3.02 6.23 -5.27
N GLN A 139 2.68 6.85 -4.15
CA GLN A 139 1.27 7.14 -3.83
C GLN A 139 0.69 8.19 -4.78
N ASN A 140 1.52 9.14 -5.24
CA ASN A 140 1.09 10.22 -6.12
C ASN A 140 2.18 10.65 -7.11
N LYS A 141 1.78 11.07 -8.33
CA LYS A 141 2.70 11.66 -9.31
C LYS A 141 3.48 12.88 -8.80
N LYS A 142 2.97 13.58 -7.78
CA LYS A 142 3.66 14.68 -7.10
C LYS A 142 4.97 14.25 -6.42
N GLU A 143 5.18 12.97 -6.19
CA GLU A 143 6.40 12.41 -5.58
C GLU A 143 7.52 12.20 -6.60
N LEU A 144 7.27 12.33 -7.91
CA LEU A 144 8.29 12.15 -8.95
C LEU A 144 9.57 12.96 -8.71
N PRO A 145 9.53 14.25 -8.30
CA PRO A 145 10.76 14.99 -8.01
C PRO A 145 11.60 14.37 -6.89
N ILE A 146 10.95 13.74 -5.89
CA ILE A 146 11.63 13.04 -4.80
C ILE A 146 12.19 11.71 -5.32
N ALA A 147 11.42 10.99 -6.14
CA ALA A 147 11.86 9.75 -6.78
C ALA A 147 13.08 9.96 -7.68
N HIS A 148 13.15 11.08 -8.40
CA HIS A 148 14.33 11.47 -9.18
C HIS A 148 15.55 11.71 -8.29
N GLN A 149 15.40 12.42 -7.17
CA GLN A 149 16.49 12.64 -6.22
C GLN A 149 17.02 11.35 -5.59
N ILE A 150 16.12 10.39 -5.31
CA ILE A 150 16.49 9.05 -4.83
C ILE A 150 17.27 8.32 -5.92
N TYR A 151 16.77 8.34 -7.16
CA TYR A 151 17.42 7.67 -8.28
C TYR A 151 18.83 8.18 -8.55
N GLU A 152 19.04 9.49 -8.49
CA GLU A 152 20.36 10.13 -8.66
C GLU A 152 21.36 9.72 -7.58
N GLN A 153 20.88 9.33 -6.40
CA GLN A 153 21.71 8.97 -5.24
C GLN A 153 21.60 7.48 -4.88
N LEU A 154 21.02 6.67 -5.77
CA LEU A 154 20.56 5.31 -5.45
C LEU A 154 21.66 4.43 -4.88
N ASP A 155 22.85 4.46 -5.46
CA ASP A 155 24.02 3.71 -4.97
C ASP A 155 24.38 4.06 -3.53
N LEU A 156 24.41 5.36 -3.20
CA LEU A 156 24.74 5.84 -1.86
C LEU A 156 23.66 5.43 -0.85
N LEU A 157 22.39 5.65 -1.20
CA LEU A 157 21.27 5.34 -0.32
C LEU A 157 21.13 3.84 -0.06
N LEU A 158 21.37 3.01 -1.07
CA LEU A 158 21.40 1.55 -0.90
C LEU A 158 22.55 1.09 -0.02
N ALA A 159 23.75 1.66 -0.18
CA ALA A 159 24.88 1.34 0.67
C ALA A 159 24.63 1.73 2.13
N GLN A 160 24.06 2.92 2.36
CA GLN A 160 23.67 3.39 3.69
C GLN A 160 22.60 2.49 4.32
N ALA A 161 21.56 2.13 3.57
CA ALA A 161 20.49 1.29 4.07
C ALA A 161 20.97 -0.14 4.42
N ARG A 162 21.85 -0.73 3.61
CA ARG A 162 22.46 -2.03 3.93
C ARG A 162 23.30 -1.99 5.19
N SER A 163 24.17 -0.98 5.30
CA SER A 163 25.02 -0.81 6.49
C SER A 163 24.17 -0.61 7.74
N PHE A 164 23.12 0.22 7.65
CA PHE A 164 22.21 0.47 8.76
C PHE A 164 21.42 -0.79 9.15
N ALA A 165 20.90 -1.55 8.18
CA ALA A 165 20.22 -2.80 8.45
C ALA A 165 21.14 -3.85 9.10
N ALA A 166 22.41 -3.91 8.70
CA ALA A 166 23.38 -4.83 9.31
C ALA A 166 23.67 -4.46 10.76
N GLU A 167 23.90 -3.17 11.05
CA GLU A 167 24.10 -2.68 12.42
C GLU A 167 22.90 -3.01 13.33
N GLU A 168 21.68 -2.87 12.81
CA GLU A 168 20.46 -3.09 13.60
C GLU A 168 20.05 -4.57 13.72
N LEU A 169 20.24 -5.38 12.66
CA LEU A 169 19.59 -6.70 12.54
C LEU A 169 20.55 -7.88 12.39
N CYS A 170 21.86 -7.68 12.28
CA CYS A 170 22.80 -8.81 12.12
C CYS A 170 22.84 -9.71 13.36
N TYR A 171 22.65 -9.14 14.56
CA TYR A 171 22.51 -9.93 15.79
C TYR A 171 21.28 -10.84 15.74
N ASP A 172 20.13 -10.28 15.35
CA ASP A 172 18.87 -11.03 15.26
C ASP A 172 18.95 -12.14 14.21
N ALA A 173 19.60 -11.90 13.06
CA ALA A 173 19.87 -12.92 12.06
C ALA A 173 20.71 -14.08 12.62
N ASN A 174 21.74 -13.77 13.43
CA ASN A 174 22.57 -14.79 14.06
C ASN A 174 21.80 -15.61 15.09
N GLU A 175 20.99 -14.99 15.93
CA GLU A 175 20.16 -15.70 16.90
C GLU A 175 19.17 -16.65 16.22
N TRP A 176 18.56 -16.20 15.12
CA TRP A 176 17.61 -17.02 14.37
C TRP A 176 18.28 -18.19 13.67
N ASN A 177 19.36 -17.93 12.91
CA ASN A 177 20.13 -18.96 12.24
C ASN A 177 20.72 -19.98 13.23
N TYR A 178 21.12 -19.51 14.41
CA TYR A 178 21.61 -20.38 15.47
C TYR A 178 20.50 -21.29 16.02
N SER A 179 19.28 -20.77 16.21
CA SER A 179 18.14 -21.59 16.62
C SER A 179 17.86 -22.69 15.60
N ASP A 180 17.77 -22.34 14.32
CA ASP A 180 17.51 -23.30 13.25
C ASP A 180 18.63 -24.35 13.15
N TRP A 181 19.89 -23.93 13.31
CA TRP A 181 21.04 -24.82 13.34
C TRP A 181 20.94 -25.90 14.43
N ILE A 182 20.52 -25.52 15.63
CA ILE A 182 20.35 -26.43 16.76
C ILE A 182 19.14 -27.35 16.55
N ASP A 183 18.03 -26.84 16.01
CA ASP A 183 16.84 -27.63 15.72
C ASP A 183 17.08 -28.69 14.62
N GLU A 184 17.98 -28.41 13.68
CA GLU A 184 18.49 -29.38 12.70
C GLU A 184 19.45 -30.43 13.30
N GLY A 185 19.75 -30.34 14.60
CA GLY A 185 20.60 -31.29 15.33
C GLY A 185 22.09 -31.16 15.02
N LYS A 186 22.53 -30.00 14.51
CA LYS A 186 23.94 -29.73 14.22
C LYS A 186 24.68 -29.32 15.49
N ASP A 187 26.00 -29.52 15.50
CA ASP A 187 26.83 -29.18 16.66
C ASP A 187 27.00 -27.66 16.79
N LYS A 188 26.78 -27.13 17.99
CA LYS A 188 27.03 -25.72 18.32
C LYS A 188 28.45 -25.29 17.97
N ALA A 189 29.44 -26.16 18.15
CA ALA A 189 30.84 -25.83 17.93
C ALA A 189 31.16 -25.51 16.46
N ASP A 190 30.31 -25.98 15.53
CA ASP A 190 30.47 -25.78 14.10
C ASP A 190 29.65 -24.59 13.56
N PHE A 191 28.87 -23.91 14.41
CA PHE A 191 28.13 -22.71 14.01
C PHE A 191 29.09 -21.53 13.80
N VAL A 192 28.96 -20.86 12.67
CA VAL A 192 29.72 -19.66 12.32
C VAL A 192 28.77 -18.49 12.25
N GLU A 193 29.01 -17.49 13.09
CA GLU A 193 28.23 -16.25 13.06
C GLU A 193 28.48 -15.49 11.75
N LEU A 194 27.37 -15.01 11.20
CA LEU A 194 27.34 -14.05 10.11
C LEU A 194 27.95 -12.72 10.58
N THR A 195 28.84 -12.15 9.76
CA THR A 195 29.36 -10.79 10.00
C THR A 195 28.46 -9.76 9.34
N GLU A 196 28.50 -8.51 9.81
CA GLU A 196 27.75 -7.41 9.20
C GLU A 196 28.09 -7.21 7.71
N GLU A 197 29.33 -7.46 7.31
CA GLU A 197 29.73 -7.38 5.90
C GLU A 197 29.09 -8.48 5.04
N ALA A 198 28.99 -9.69 5.57
CA ALA A 198 28.32 -10.79 4.89
C ALA A 198 26.80 -10.55 4.83
N PHE A 199 26.21 -10.08 5.93
CA PHE A 199 24.81 -9.66 5.99
C PHE A 199 24.49 -8.63 4.90
N CYS A 200 25.32 -7.59 4.74
CA CYS A 200 25.13 -6.57 3.71
C CYS A 200 25.12 -7.15 2.27
N GLN A 201 25.92 -8.20 2.01
CA GLN A 201 26.05 -8.78 0.67
C GLN A 201 24.80 -9.56 0.25
N ASP A 202 24.09 -10.14 1.20
CA ASP A 202 22.88 -10.92 0.94
C ASP A 202 21.63 -10.04 0.74
N LEU A 203 21.72 -8.74 1.09
CA LEU A 203 20.63 -7.79 0.88
C LEU A 203 20.50 -7.31 -0.57
N THR A 204 19.50 -7.86 -1.26
CA THR A 204 19.15 -7.50 -2.64
C THR A 204 17.93 -6.58 -2.65
N PRO A 205 18.03 -5.32 -3.13
CA PRO A 205 16.91 -4.39 -3.13
C PRO A 205 15.83 -4.84 -4.11
N THR A 206 14.57 -4.84 -3.67
CA THR A 206 13.44 -5.29 -4.48
C THR A 206 12.48 -4.15 -4.79
N THR A 207 12.23 -3.27 -3.81
CA THR A 207 11.22 -2.22 -3.94
C THR A 207 11.64 -0.94 -3.23
N PHE A 208 11.45 0.19 -3.89
CA PHE A 208 11.40 1.51 -3.26
C PHE A 208 9.96 1.97 -3.18
N SER A 209 9.48 2.36 -2.00
CA SER A 209 8.21 3.07 -1.87
C SER A 209 8.46 4.48 -1.37
N ILE A 210 7.81 5.46 -1.98
CA ILE A 210 8.01 6.88 -1.68
C ILE A 210 6.66 7.47 -1.31
N TRP A 211 6.65 8.33 -0.30
CA TRP A 211 5.47 9.08 0.09
C TRP A 211 5.84 10.51 0.49
N GLU A 212 4.83 11.26 0.94
CA GLU A 212 4.97 12.68 1.25
C GLU A 212 6.10 12.97 2.26
N GLU A 213 6.60 14.22 2.22
CA GLU A 213 7.66 14.74 3.09
C GLU A 213 9.05 14.11 2.91
N LYS A 214 9.33 13.57 1.72
CA LYS A 214 10.61 12.92 1.35
C LYS A 214 10.93 11.65 2.14
N ASN A 215 9.89 11.04 2.70
CA ASN A 215 10.01 9.74 3.31
C ASN A 215 9.98 8.67 2.23
N TYR A 216 10.77 7.63 2.45
CA TYR A 216 10.81 6.46 1.61
C TYR A 216 11.15 5.23 2.43
N GLN A 217 10.89 4.07 1.83
CA GLN A 217 11.38 2.80 2.36
C GLN A 217 12.02 1.98 1.26
N ILE A 218 12.96 1.13 1.65
CA ILE A 218 13.65 0.19 0.78
C ILE A 218 13.38 -1.21 1.32
N TRP A 219 12.82 -2.05 0.46
CA TRP A 219 12.64 -3.47 0.72
C TRP A 219 13.83 -4.24 0.16
N PHE A 220 14.38 -5.13 0.96
CA PHE A 220 15.42 -6.05 0.59
C PHE A 220 14.92 -7.48 0.71
N ASN A 221 15.15 -8.27 -0.35
CA ASN A 221 15.19 -9.70 -0.22
C ASN A 221 16.44 -10.06 0.58
N THR A 222 16.27 -10.93 1.57
CA THR A 222 17.27 -11.32 2.55
C THR A 222 17.91 -12.67 2.21
N GLY A 223 17.51 -13.28 1.09
CA GLY A 223 17.98 -14.61 0.71
C GLY A 223 17.58 -15.63 1.76
N ASP A 224 18.57 -16.28 2.35
CA ASP A 224 18.39 -17.29 3.40
C ASP A 224 18.54 -16.72 4.82
N LEU A 225 18.79 -15.41 4.99
CA LEU A 225 18.98 -14.81 6.31
C LEU A 225 17.70 -14.84 7.16
N PHE A 226 16.55 -14.65 6.53
CA PHE A 226 15.25 -14.63 7.18
C PHE A 226 14.21 -15.31 6.29
N THR A 227 14.07 -16.62 6.43
CA THR A 227 13.13 -17.42 5.62
C THR A 227 11.72 -16.82 5.64
N ASP A 228 11.12 -16.62 4.47
CA ASP A 228 9.79 -16.02 4.25
C ASP A 228 9.60 -14.57 4.72
N HIS A 229 10.66 -13.88 5.16
CA HIS A 229 10.61 -12.47 5.57
C HIS A 229 11.48 -11.60 4.65
N ALA A 230 11.20 -10.30 4.66
CA ALA A 230 12.00 -9.28 4.00
C ALA A 230 12.54 -8.30 5.03
N ILE A 231 13.58 -7.55 4.66
CA ILE A 231 14.00 -6.39 5.44
C ILE A 231 13.40 -5.13 4.81
N CYS A 232 12.80 -4.29 5.65
CA CYS A 232 12.34 -2.97 5.26
C CYS A 232 13.12 -1.91 6.04
N VAL A 233 13.83 -1.05 5.31
CA VAL A 233 14.51 0.12 5.88
C VAL A 233 13.66 1.36 5.62
N TYR A 234 13.22 2.02 6.68
CA TYR A 234 12.51 3.30 6.62
C TYR A 234 13.51 4.45 6.70
N ALA A 235 13.35 5.46 5.85
CA ALA A 235 14.30 6.54 5.72
C ALA A 235 13.65 7.86 5.27
N ASN A 236 14.37 8.95 5.49
CA ASN A 236 14.04 10.28 4.97
C ASN A 236 15.25 10.85 4.23
N LEU A 237 15.05 11.50 3.08
CA LEU A 237 16.16 12.08 2.31
C LEU A 237 16.99 13.12 3.08
N ASN A 238 16.42 13.78 4.09
CA ASN A 238 17.16 14.76 4.90
C ASN A 238 17.78 14.13 6.15
N ASP A 239 17.09 13.18 6.79
CA ASP A 239 17.48 12.64 8.10
C ASP A 239 18.23 11.30 8.02
N GLY A 240 18.27 10.66 6.85
CA GLY A 240 18.92 9.36 6.64
C GLY A 240 18.02 8.18 7.00
N CYS A 241 18.64 7.04 7.35
CA CYS A 241 17.92 5.84 7.80
C CYS A 241 17.36 6.05 9.20
N LEU A 242 16.10 5.67 9.41
CA LEU A 242 15.34 5.89 10.64
C LEU A 242 15.13 4.59 11.42
N SER A 243 14.84 3.49 10.73
CA SER A 243 14.68 2.16 11.32
C SER A 243 14.85 1.07 10.26
N ALA A 244 15.23 -0.13 10.71
CA ALA A 244 15.27 -1.34 9.90
C ALA A 244 14.47 -2.42 10.60
N ASN A 245 13.53 -3.04 9.88
CA ASN A 245 12.63 -4.04 10.42
C ASN A 245 12.70 -5.32 9.60
N ILE A 246 12.48 -6.45 10.27
CA ILE A 246 12.13 -7.71 9.63
C ILE A 246 10.60 -7.73 9.48
N GLU A 247 10.12 -7.86 8.24
CA GLU A 247 8.70 -7.75 7.87
C GLU A 247 8.26 -9.00 7.10
N GLY A 248 7.11 -9.58 7.45
CA GLY A 248 6.60 -10.83 6.86
C GLY A 248 5.62 -11.54 7.78
#